data_AF-A0AA94F3T7-F1
#
_entry.id   AF-A0AA94F3T7-F1
#
_cell.length_a   1.000
_cell.length_b   1.000
_cell.length_c   1.000
_cell.angle_alpha   90.00
_cell.angle_beta   90.00
_cell.angle_gamma   90.00
#
_symmetry.space_group_name_H-M   'P 1'
#
loop_
_entity.id
_entity.type
_entity.pdbx_description
1 polymer ?
#
loop_
_entity_poly.entity_id
_entity_poly.type
_entity_poly.pdbx_seq_one_letter_code
_entity_poly.pdbx_strand_id
1 'polypeptide(L)'
;MLILAVIISGILWFFYQTSTSSKRQKKDISKCVNTSVITDKPSFCIKNNTAKNINELKIVLLRDNKVIDSVTLKTGVKNKNGYFIFNIPFNQFLKTDIVEVFEREKLYKISGFGYSSDGGHWGMFGYLGDANCCFDYSNIKINGITYKGIE
;
A
#
# COMPACT_ATOMS: atom_id res chain seq x y z
N MET A 1 19.72 -37.25 -33.56
CA MET A 1 20.21 -35.93 -33.10
C MET A 1 19.10 -35.01 -32.60
N LEU A 2 17.93 -34.93 -33.24
CA LEU A 2 16.87 -33.97 -32.90
C LEU A 2 16.30 -34.15 -31.48
N ILE A 3 16.12 -35.39 -31.02
CA ILE A 3 15.68 -35.72 -29.65
C ILE A 3 16.70 -35.24 -28.60
N LEU A 4 17.99 -35.43 -28.86
CA LEU A 4 19.06 -35.00 -27.96
C LEU A 4 19.09 -33.47 -27.81
N ALA A 5 18.89 -32.74 -28.90
CA ALA A 5 18.86 -31.28 -28.88
C ALA A 5 17.68 -30.73 -28.04
N VAL A 6 16.50 -31.35 -28.15
CA VAL A 6 15.32 -30.99 -27.33
C VAL A 6 15.59 -31.23 -25.85
N ILE A 7 16.21 -32.36 -25.49
CA ILE A 7 16.57 -32.69 -24.10
C ILE A 7 17.57 -31.65 -23.54
N ILE A 8 18.63 -31.34 -24.29
CA ILE A 8 19.64 -30.36 -23.87
C ILE A 8 19.01 -28.97 -23.69
N SER A 9 18.15 -28.55 -24.61
CA SER A 9 17.43 -27.28 -24.51
C SER A 9 16.55 -27.22 -23.26
N GLY A 10 15.84 -28.31 -22.92
CA GLY A 10 15.02 -28.38 -21.71
C GLY A 10 15.84 -28.28 -20.43
N ILE A 11 17.00 -28.95 -20.39
CA ILE A 11 17.91 -28.90 -19.23
C ILE A 11 18.51 -27.49 -19.06
N LEU A 12 18.93 -26.85 -20.15
CA LEU A 12 19.46 -25.47 -20.09
C LEU A 12 18.40 -24.48 -19.61
N TRP A 13 17.16 -24.61 -20.10
CA TRP A 13 16.03 -23.81 -19.63
C TRP A 13 15.79 -24.00 -18.12
N PHE A 14 15.86 -25.24 -17.66
CA PHE A 14 15.69 -25.60 -16.26
C PHE A 14 16.74 -24.97 -15.33
N PHE A 15 18.02 -25.09 -15.70
CA PHE A 15 19.12 -24.47 -14.95
C PHE A 15 19.02 -22.95 -14.96
N TYR A 16 18.60 -22.36 -16.08
CA TYR A 16 18.37 -20.93 -16.18
C TYR A 16 17.24 -20.46 -15.24
N GLN A 17 16.10 -21.16 -15.21
CA GLN A 17 14.98 -20.81 -14.34
C GLN A 17 15.35 -20.88 -12.85
N THR A 18 16.05 -21.94 -12.45
CA THR A 18 16.49 -22.13 -11.07
C THR A 18 17.54 -21.09 -10.67
N SER A 19 18.57 -20.87 -11.50
CA SER A 19 19.67 -19.94 -11.18
C SER A 19 19.26 -18.46 -11.14
N THR A 20 18.22 -18.08 -11.88
CA THR A 20 17.74 -16.69 -11.93
C THR A 20 16.60 -16.39 -10.95
N SER A 21 16.06 -17.41 -10.27
CA SER A 21 14.87 -17.29 -9.41
C SER A 21 14.96 -16.19 -8.37
N SER A 22 16.03 -16.16 -7.57
CA SER A 22 16.21 -15.13 -6.54
C SER A 22 16.38 -13.72 -7.13
N LYS A 23 16.99 -13.61 -8.32
CA LYS A 23 17.14 -12.31 -9.00
C LYS A 23 15.78 -11.81 -9.51
N ARG A 24 14.97 -12.71 -10.07
CA ARG A 24 13.59 -12.41 -10.51
C ARG A 24 12.73 -11.97 -9.32
N GLN A 25 12.77 -12.71 -8.21
CA GLN A 25 12.05 -12.34 -6.99
C GLN A 25 12.44 -10.95 -6.47
N LYS A 26 13.75 -10.68 -6.32
CA LYS A 26 14.24 -9.37 -5.87
C LYS A 26 13.79 -8.24 -6.80
N LYS A 27 13.78 -8.50 -8.11
CA LYS A 27 13.31 -7.53 -9.11
C LYS A 27 11.82 -7.21 -8.92
N ASP A 28 10.99 -8.23 -8.68
CA ASP A 28 9.55 -8.04 -8.51
C ASP A 28 9.22 -7.33 -7.18
N ILE A 29 9.88 -7.72 -6.08
CA ILE A 29 9.80 -7.00 -4.80
C ILE A 29 10.22 -5.54 -4.97
N SER A 30 11.36 -5.31 -5.64
CA SER A 30 11.87 -3.95 -5.85
C SER A 30 10.92 -3.11 -6.71
N LYS A 31 10.33 -3.69 -7.75
CA LYS A 31 9.32 -3.01 -8.58
C LYS A 31 8.14 -2.58 -7.72
N CYS A 32 7.69 -3.46 -6.82
CA CYS A 32 6.60 -3.18 -5.90
C CYS A 32 6.90 -1.98 -4.97
N VAL A 33 7.99 -2.07 -4.20
CA VAL A 33 8.39 -1.06 -3.21
C VAL A 33 8.71 0.29 -3.86
N ASN A 34 9.22 0.27 -5.09
CA ASN A 34 9.57 1.48 -5.83
C ASN A 34 8.36 2.15 -6.51
N THR A 35 7.17 1.56 -6.46
CA THR A 35 5.94 2.18 -6.99
C THR A 35 5.73 3.54 -6.34
N SER A 36 5.71 4.59 -7.15
CA SER A 36 5.59 5.98 -6.68
C SER A 36 4.14 6.42 -6.50
N VAL A 37 3.20 5.78 -7.20
CA VAL A 37 1.79 6.12 -7.20
C VAL A 37 1.03 5.09 -6.36
N ILE A 38 0.23 5.58 -5.41
CA ILE A 38 -0.72 4.80 -4.64
C ILE A 38 -2.06 4.84 -5.36
N THR A 39 -2.59 3.68 -5.70
CA THR A 39 -3.91 3.53 -6.35
C THR A 39 -4.95 2.91 -5.43
N ASP A 40 -4.52 2.35 -4.30
CA ASP A 40 -5.43 1.84 -3.29
C ASP A 40 -6.14 2.97 -2.54
N LYS A 41 -7.27 2.61 -1.94
CA LYS A 41 -8.04 3.46 -1.03
C LYS A 41 -7.91 2.94 0.40
N PRO A 42 -6.71 3.06 1.02
CA PRO A 42 -6.45 2.49 2.34
C PRO A 42 -7.41 3.06 3.38
N SER A 43 -7.72 2.23 4.38
CA SER A 43 -8.65 2.56 5.46
C SER A 43 -7.88 2.97 6.71
N PHE A 44 -8.32 4.04 7.35
CA PHE A 44 -7.74 4.53 8.59
C PHE A 44 -8.79 4.60 9.67
N CYS A 45 -8.34 4.27 10.88
CA CYS A 45 -9.14 4.40 12.09
C CYS A 45 -8.49 5.40 13.02
N ILE A 46 -9.25 6.40 13.45
CA ILE A 46 -8.80 7.41 14.39
C ILE A 46 -9.73 7.40 15.61
N LYS A 47 -9.13 7.48 16.81
CA LYS A 47 -9.88 7.46 18.06
C LYS A 47 -10.74 8.72 18.19
N ASN A 48 -12.04 8.52 18.28
CA ASN A 48 -13.01 9.55 18.60
C ASN A 48 -13.11 9.71 20.12
N ASN A 49 -12.53 10.79 20.64
CA ASN A 49 -12.65 11.15 22.06
C ASN A 49 -14.01 11.80 22.40
N THR A 50 -14.88 12.01 21.41
CA THR A 50 -16.15 12.74 21.55
C THR A 50 -17.32 11.79 21.42
N ALA A 51 -18.16 11.70 22.45
CA ALA A 51 -19.37 10.85 22.50
C ALA A 51 -20.47 11.21 21.47
N LYS A 52 -20.20 12.09 20.50
CA LYS A 52 -21.14 12.54 19.46
C LYS A 52 -20.68 12.07 18.08
N ASN A 53 -21.68 11.77 17.23
CA ASN A 53 -21.48 11.45 15.82
C ASN A 53 -20.62 12.50 15.12
N ILE A 54 -19.61 12.03 14.39
CA ILE A 54 -18.81 12.84 13.49
C ILE A 54 -19.61 12.94 12.20
N ASN A 55 -20.12 14.13 11.91
CA ASN A 55 -20.98 14.34 10.74
C ASN A 55 -20.17 14.68 9.48
N GLU A 56 -18.89 15.03 9.62
CA GLU A 56 -18.09 15.53 8.52
C GLU A 56 -16.58 15.32 8.79
N LEU A 57 -15.89 14.78 7.79
CA LEU A 57 -14.43 14.78 7.71
C LEU A 57 -14.00 15.49 6.44
N LYS A 58 -13.18 16.53 6.55
CA LYS A 58 -12.54 17.14 5.38
C LYS A 58 -11.18 16.49 5.20
N ILE A 59 -10.95 15.88 4.05
CA ILE A 59 -9.71 15.21 3.71
C ILE A 59 -9.05 16.01 2.59
N VAL A 60 -7.80 16.38 2.79
CA VAL A 60 -7.02 17.23 1.88
C VAL A 60 -5.75 16.50 1.49
N LEU A 61 -5.46 16.44 0.19
CA LEU A 61 -4.21 15.91 -0.35
C LEU A 61 -3.22 17.05 -0.56
N LEU A 62 -2.05 16.96 0.07
CA LEU A 62 -0.97 17.90 -0.07
C LEU A 62 0.21 17.30 -0.83
N ARG A 63 0.79 18.09 -1.73
CA ARG A 63 2.08 17.83 -2.39
C ARG A 63 2.95 19.06 -2.29
N ASP A 64 4.16 18.92 -1.78
CA ASP A 64 5.09 20.04 -1.58
C ASP A 64 4.44 21.21 -0.82
N ASN A 65 3.65 20.88 0.22
CA ASN A 65 2.84 21.82 1.03
C ASN A 65 1.74 22.59 0.28
N LYS A 66 1.39 22.18 -0.94
CA LYS A 66 0.28 22.75 -1.72
C LYS A 66 -0.89 21.78 -1.76
N VAL A 67 -2.09 22.33 -1.65
CA VAL A 67 -3.33 21.55 -1.81
C VAL A 67 -3.47 21.14 -3.28
N ILE A 68 -3.52 19.84 -3.52
CA ILE A 68 -3.74 19.26 -4.85
C ILE A 68 -5.20 18.86 -5.03
N ASP A 69 -5.81 18.31 -3.98
CA ASP A 69 -7.21 17.87 -4.00
C ASP A 69 -7.82 17.94 -2.59
N SER A 70 -9.14 18.01 -2.51
CA SER A 70 -9.85 17.98 -1.23
C SER A 70 -11.25 17.39 -1.38
N VAL A 71 -11.62 16.51 -0.47
CA VAL A 71 -12.94 15.87 -0.44
C VAL A 71 -13.50 15.94 0.97
N THR A 72 -14.78 16.25 1.07
CA THR A 72 -15.51 16.29 2.34
C THR A 72 -16.46 15.10 2.45
N LEU A 73 -16.18 14.21 3.40
CA LEU A 73 -16.98 13.01 3.65
C LEU A 73 -18.05 13.31 4.70
N LYS A 74 -19.33 13.28 4.27
CA LYS A 74 -20.50 13.43 5.17
C LYS A 74 -21.19 12.10 5.52
N THR A 75 -21.04 11.07 4.69
CA THR A 75 -21.83 9.82 4.77
C THR A 75 -21.00 8.52 4.77
N GLY A 76 -19.67 8.60 4.91
CA GLY A 76 -18.77 7.44 4.87
C GLY A 76 -18.09 7.08 6.19
N VAL A 77 -18.38 7.81 7.27
CA VAL A 77 -17.68 7.70 8.55
C VAL A 77 -18.41 6.71 9.44
N LYS A 78 -17.89 5.49 9.57
CA LYS A 78 -18.43 4.51 10.51
C LYS A 78 -17.89 4.80 11.90
N ASN A 79 -18.77 5.01 12.87
CA ASN A 79 -18.40 5.09 14.28
C ASN A 79 -18.60 3.71 14.91
N LYS A 80 -17.51 3.03 15.27
CA LYS A 80 -17.55 1.75 15.97
C LYS A 80 -16.62 1.82 17.17
N ASN A 81 -17.12 1.52 18.36
CA ASN A 81 -16.34 1.41 19.60
C ASN A 81 -15.48 2.67 19.91
N GLY A 82 -15.97 3.87 19.58
CA GLY A 82 -15.22 5.12 19.83
C GLY A 82 -14.09 5.36 18.83
N TYR A 83 -14.10 4.70 17.67
CA TYR A 83 -13.24 4.99 16.54
C TYR A 83 -14.08 5.39 15.34
N PHE A 84 -13.55 6.32 14.56
CA PHE A 84 -14.09 6.60 13.24
C PHE A 84 -13.21 6.00 12.16
N ILE A 85 -13.86 5.30 11.24
CA ILE A 85 -13.21 4.58 10.14
C ILE A 85 -13.58 5.26 8.84
N PHE A 86 -12.58 5.55 8.01
CA PHE A 86 -12.75 6.15 6.70
C PHE A 86 -11.70 5.61 5.73
N ASN A 87 -11.98 5.71 4.44
CA ASN A 87 -11.02 5.41 3.40
C ASN A 87 -10.50 6.70 2.79
N ILE A 88 -9.25 6.70 2.33
CA ILE A 88 -8.72 7.81 1.53
C ILE A 88 -9.56 7.92 0.24
N PRO A 89 -10.19 9.08 -0.05
CA PRO A 89 -11.15 9.22 -1.12
C PRO A 89 -10.54 9.58 -2.49
N PHE A 90 -9.21 9.59 -2.61
CA PHE A 90 -8.52 9.91 -3.86
C PHE A 90 -8.34 8.64 -4.71
N ASN A 91 -8.51 8.76 -6.03
CA ASN A 91 -8.33 7.61 -6.93
C ASN A 91 -6.85 7.23 -7.09
N GLN A 92 -5.96 8.21 -7.03
CA GLN A 92 -4.52 8.01 -7.03
C GLN A 92 -3.81 9.19 -6.39
N PHE A 93 -2.65 8.94 -5.78
CA PHE A 93 -1.79 9.98 -5.19
C PHE A 93 -0.34 9.49 -5.13
N LEU A 94 0.63 10.37 -4.89
CA LEU A 94 2.03 9.95 -4.77
C LEU A 94 2.31 9.46 -3.36
N LYS A 95 3.25 8.51 -3.24
CA LYS A 95 3.71 8.01 -1.94
C LYS A 95 4.32 9.08 -1.03
N THR A 96 4.80 10.17 -1.64
CA THR A 96 5.37 11.35 -0.98
C THR A 96 4.33 12.39 -0.58
N ASP A 97 3.09 12.26 -1.05
CA ASP A 97 2.02 13.17 -0.68
C ASP A 97 1.66 12.99 0.80
N ILE A 98 1.06 14.03 1.38
CA ILE A 98 0.55 14.03 2.75
C ILE A 98 -0.96 14.13 2.67
N VAL A 99 -1.66 13.31 3.43
CA VAL A 99 -3.12 13.40 3.57
C VAL A 99 -3.45 14.04 4.91
N GLU A 100 -4.04 15.23 4.86
CA GLU A 100 -4.54 15.94 6.03
C GLU A 100 -6.02 15.64 6.24
N VAL A 101 -6.37 15.18 7.43
CA VAL A 101 -7.74 14.87 7.82
C VAL A 101 -8.15 15.83 8.92
N PHE A 102 -9.19 16.61 8.63
CA PHE A 102 -9.78 17.57 9.55
C PHE A 102 -11.07 16.99 10.14
N GLU A 103 -11.06 16.86 11.46
CA GLU A 103 -12.23 16.50 12.26
C GLU A 103 -12.56 17.69 13.17
N ARG A 104 -13.50 18.54 12.75
CA ARG A 104 -13.79 19.83 13.41
C ARG A 104 -12.51 20.67 13.53
N GLU A 105 -11.96 20.82 14.74
CA GLU A 105 -10.75 21.60 15.04
C GLU A 105 -9.47 20.75 15.09
N LYS A 106 -9.59 19.42 14.97
CA LYS A 106 -8.44 18.52 15.00
C LYS A 106 -7.89 18.26 13.61
N LEU A 107 -6.57 18.23 13.52
CA LEU A 107 -5.82 17.92 12.31
C LEU A 107 -5.00 16.64 12.51
N TYR A 108 -5.13 15.73 11.56
CA TYR A 108 -4.34 14.51 11.47
C TYR A 108 -3.57 14.50 10.15
N LYS A 109 -2.25 14.45 10.20
CA LYS A 109 -1.38 14.35 9.03
C LYS A 109 -0.95 12.90 8.82
N ILE A 110 -1.41 12.28 7.74
CA ILE A 110 -1.09 10.91 7.36
C ILE A 110 -0.02 10.93 6.27
N SER A 111 1.04 10.17 6.46
CA SER A 111 2.20 10.11 5.57
C SER A 111 2.87 8.73 5.62
N GLY A 112 3.88 8.50 4.79
CA GLY A 112 4.62 7.23 4.76
C GLY A 112 3.93 6.14 3.95
N PHE A 113 3.16 6.55 2.94
CA PHE A 113 2.47 5.62 2.05
C PHE A 113 3.46 4.78 1.25
N GLY A 114 3.10 3.53 0.97
CA GLY A 114 3.96 2.65 0.21
C GLY A 114 3.33 1.30 -0.05
N TYR A 115 4.02 0.53 -0.87
CA TYR A 115 3.70 -0.86 -1.17
C TYR A 115 4.77 -1.77 -0.60
N SER A 116 4.35 -2.93 -0.13
CA SER A 116 5.21 -4.06 0.18
C SER A 116 4.80 -5.26 -0.67
N SER A 117 5.67 -6.27 -0.69
CA SER A 117 5.41 -7.52 -1.39
C SER A 117 5.63 -8.70 -0.44
N ASP A 118 4.80 -9.72 -0.57
CA ASP A 118 4.96 -11.02 0.10
C ASP A 118 6.13 -11.85 -0.46
N GLY A 119 6.78 -11.37 -1.54
CA GLY A 119 7.88 -12.07 -2.19
C GLY A 119 7.42 -13.14 -3.18
N GLY A 120 6.12 -13.24 -3.48
CA GLY A 120 5.52 -14.12 -4.47
C GLY A 120 5.69 -15.61 -4.19
N HIS A 121 5.35 -16.43 -5.19
CA HIS A 121 5.25 -17.88 -5.02
C HIS A 121 6.54 -18.61 -5.40
N TRP A 122 6.84 -19.68 -4.65
CA TRP A 122 7.97 -20.56 -4.88
C TRP A 122 7.50 -21.99 -5.15
N GLY A 123 8.03 -22.61 -6.19
CA GLY A 123 7.83 -24.01 -6.51
C GLY A 123 9.11 -24.83 -6.43
N MET A 124 9.00 -26.13 -6.71
CA MET A 124 10.13 -27.07 -6.73
C MET A 124 11.27 -26.64 -7.66
N PHE A 125 10.97 -25.82 -8.67
CA PHE A 125 11.91 -25.34 -9.67
C PHE A 125 12.20 -23.83 -9.57
N GLY A 126 11.97 -23.28 -8.39
CA GLY A 126 12.29 -21.89 -8.06
C GLY A 126 11.10 -20.94 -8.14
N TYR A 127 11.41 -19.67 -8.33
CA TYR A 127 10.45 -18.57 -8.23
C TYR A 127 9.46 -18.60 -9.40
N LEU A 128 8.17 -18.64 -9.07
CA LEU A 128 7.07 -18.77 -10.03
C LEU A 128 6.53 -17.42 -10.51
N GLY A 129 6.86 -16.32 -9.81
CA GLY A 129 6.31 -15.00 -10.08
C GLY A 129 5.19 -14.61 -9.11
N ASP A 130 4.34 -13.70 -9.58
CA ASP A 130 3.12 -13.25 -8.89
C ASP A 130 3.36 -12.73 -7.47
N ALA A 131 4.40 -11.90 -7.30
CA ALA A 131 4.56 -11.16 -6.06
C ALA A 131 3.32 -10.27 -5.85
N ASN A 132 2.56 -10.53 -4.78
CA ASN A 132 1.39 -9.72 -4.48
C ASN A 132 1.88 -8.38 -3.93
N CYS A 133 1.56 -7.31 -4.65
CA CYS A 133 1.79 -5.95 -4.18
C CYS A 133 0.60 -5.51 -3.33
N CYS A 134 0.88 -5.24 -2.07
CA CYS A 134 -0.13 -4.83 -1.11
C CYS A 134 0.26 -3.49 -0.49
N PHE A 135 -0.73 -2.64 -0.22
CA PHE A 135 -0.49 -1.40 0.51
C PHE A 135 0.08 -1.71 1.90
N ASP A 136 1.19 -1.05 2.24
CA ASP A 136 1.95 -1.31 3.46
C ASP A 136 1.60 -0.31 4.57
N TYR A 137 0.94 -0.81 5.62
CA TYR A 137 0.60 0.01 6.79
C TYR A 137 1.77 0.20 7.76
N SER A 138 2.86 -0.58 7.65
CA SER A 138 3.96 -0.59 8.64
C SER A 138 4.75 0.72 8.69
N ASN A 139 4.81 1.44 7.58
CA ASN A 139 5.53 2.69 7.43
C ASN A 139 4.65 3.94 7.60
N ILE A 140 3.34 3.74 7.76
CA ILE A 140 2.41 4.85 7.89
C ILE A 140 2.67 5.60 9.19
N LYS A 141 2.63 6.92 9.10
CA LYS A 141 2.71 7.84 10.24
C LYS A 141 1.50 8.74 10.29
N ILE A 142 0.90 8.86 11.47
CA ILE A 142 -0.13 9.85 11.79
C ILE A 142 0.48 10.87 12.75
N ASN A 143 0.49 12.14 12.37
CA ASN A 143 1.14 13.22 13.12
C ASN A 143 2.60 12.92 13.47
N GLY A 144 3.31 12.24 12.56
CA GLY A 144 4.71 11.84 12.73
C GLY A 144 4.93 10.57 13.55
N ILE A 145 3.89 10.00 14.17
CA ILE A 145 3.96 8.78 14.99
C ILE A 145 3.55 7.57 14.14
N THR A 146 4.31 6.47 14.21
CA THR A 146 3.99 5.23 13.51
C THR A 146 2.59 4.73 13.85
N TYR A 147 1.80 4.46 12.82
CA TYR A 147 0.45 3.95 12.94
C TYR A 147 0.48 2.50 13.42
N LYS A 148 -0.29 2.19 14.48
CA LYS A 148 -0.36 0.83 15.05
C LYS A 148 -1.65 0.09 14.72
N GLY A 149 -2.54 0.66 13.91
CA GLY A 149 -3.86 0.07 13.68
C GLY A 149 -4.74 0.10 14.94
N ILE A 150 -5.90 -0.56 14.83
CA ILE A 150 -6.66 -1.05 16.00
C ILE A 150 -6.32 -2.54 16.09
N GLU A 151 -5.86 -3.00 17.26
CA GLU A 151 -5.77 -4.43 17.59
C GLU A 151 -7.16 -5.08 17.71
#